data_AF-A0A7S4NUQ9-F1
#
_entry.id   AF-A0A7S4NUQ9-F1
#
_cell.length_a   1.000
_cell.length_b   1.000
_cell.length_c   1.000
_cell.angle_alpha   90.00
_cell.angle_beta   90.00
_cell.angle_gamma   90.00
#
_symmetry.space_group_name_H-M   'P 1'
#
loop_
_entity.id
_entity.type
_entity.pdbx_description
1 polymer ?
#
loop_
_entity_poly.entity_id
_entity_poly.type
_entity_poly.pdbx_seq_one_letter_code
_entity_poly.pdbx_strand_id
1 'polypeptide(L)'
;GKEGVGKMAYPLNLSVKNLYVFFWMPTLCYQLNYPRTQTIRAGWLLRRVLEFLVLSILIWGISVQYILPIVQKTPDAIRDGNWGYLLERLLKLSAPNLYVWLTGFYVIFHVYLNILAEVTYSGDRLYYGDWWNATTLEYFWKNWNLPVHRWLVNYVYIPSLQAGFPKWVAYVLVFFVSAVFHELIVAVAFKTLRLWAFWAMFLQIPLIRLTRGTKGHAAGNIVFWLSIALGQAFCVMMYYNYNIS
;
A
#
# COMPACT_ATOMS: atom_id res chain seq x y z
N GLY A 1 -15.47 17.71 31.48
CA GLY A 1 -16.04 16.48 30.92
C GLY A 1 -17.27 16.83 30.11
N LYS A 2 -17.39 16.32 28.89
CA LYS A 2 -18.65 16.33 28.12
C LYS A 2 -18.99 14.89 27.79
N GLU A 3 -19.47 14.16 28.79
CA GLU A 3 -20.33 13.00 28.56
C GLU A 3 -21.67 13.54 28.06
N GLY A 4 -22.13 13.13 26.87
CA GLY A 4 -23.44 13.59 26.39
C GLY A 4 -23.71 13.65 24.89
N VAL A 5 -22.89 13.02 24.03
CA VAL A 5 -23.40 12.60 22.71
C VAL A 5 -23.69 11.12 22.85
N GLY A 6 -24.98 10.75 22.97
CA GLY A 6 -25.39 9.34 23.02
C GLY A 6 -24.76 8.56 21.86
N LYS A 7 -24.31 7.32 22.12
CA LYS A 7 -23.77 6.45 21.07
C LYS A 7 -24.75 6.43 19.89
N MET A 8 -24.27 6.78 18.70
CA MET A 8 -25.10 6.70 17.50
C MET A 8 -25.59 5.26 17.33
N ALA A 9 -26.89 5.13 17.09
CA ALA A 9 -27.59 3.87 16.91
C ALA A 9 -28.40 3.91 15.62
N TYR A 10 -28.69 2.74 15.07
CA TYR A 10 -29.63 2.62 13.96
C TYR A 10 -31.04 2.99 14.43
N PRO A 11 -31.85 3.74 13.64
CA PRO A 11 -31.57 4.26 12.30
C PRO A 11 -30.99 5.68 12.25
N LEU A 12 -30.72 6.30 13.40
CA LEU A 12 -30.26 7.70 13.51
C LEU A 12 -28.91 7.98 12.83
N ASN A 13 -28.15 6.93 12.51
CA ASN A 13 -26.90 7.04 11.76
C ASN A 13 -27.12 7.31 10.25
N LEU A 14 -28.32 7.08 9.71
CA LEU A 14 -28.67 7.28 8.31
C LEU A 14 -28.89 8.77 7.99
N SER A 15 -27.79 9.53 7.95
CA SER A 15 -27.81 10.93 7.53
C SER A 15 -26.69 11.22 6.54
N VAL A 16 -26.93 12.16 5.62
CA VAL A 16 -25.92 12.63 4.67
C VAL A 16 -24.67 13.16 5.38
N LYS A 17 -24.86 13.80 6.55
CA LYS A 17 -23.77 14.28 7.40
C LYS A 17 -22.86 13.12 7.85
N ASN A 18 -23.43 12.02 8.32
CA ASN A 18 -22.65 10.87 8.78
C ASN A 18 -21.91 10.19 7.62
N LEU A 19 -22.52 10.16 6.43
CA LEU A 19 -21.86 9.68 5.22
C LEU A 19 -20.66 10.55 4.84
N TYR A 20 -20.79 11.87 4.84
CA TYR A 20 -19.67 12.78 4.59
C TYR A 20 -18.55 12.61 5.62
N VAL A 21 -18.88 12.45 6.90
CA VAL A 21 -17.87 12.19 7.94
C VAL A 21 -17.10 10.91 7.62
N PHE A 22 -17.78 9.84 7.19
CA PHE A 22 -17.13 8.59 6.82
C PHE A 22 -16.20 8.76 5.61
N PHE A 23 -16.62 9.47 4.56
CA PHE A 23 -15.79 9.67 3.36
C PHE A 23 -14.46 10.37 3.64
N TRP A 24 -14.42 11.27 4.61
CA TRP A 24 -13.19 11.98 4.99
C TRP A 24 -12.37 11.25 6.05
N MET A 25 -12.94 10.28 6.76
CA MET A 25 -12.20 9.56 7.79
C MET A 25 -11.10 8.69 7.18
N PRO A 26 -9.93 8.57 7.83
CA PRO A 26 -8.80 7.76 7.35
C PRO A 26 -9.03 6.25 7.60
N THR A 27 -10.23 5.75 7.30
CA THR A 27 -10.62 4.34 7.44
C THR A 27 -11.55 3.94 6.31
N LEU A 28 -11.42 2.69 5.89
CA LEU A 28 -12.26 2.11 4.84
C LEU A 28 -13.45 1.32 5.41
N CYS A 29 -13.46 1.09 6.73
CA CYS A 29 -14.52 0.34 7.40
C CYS A 29 -15.50 1.29 8.08
N TYR A 30 -16.77 1.22 7.70
CA TYR A 30 -17.83 1.99 8.35
C TYR A 30 -18.05 1.49 9.78
N GLN A 31 -18.12 2.41 10.74
CA GLN A 31 -18.47 2.13 12.13
C GLN A 31 -19.49 3.18 12.60
N LEU A 32 -20.43 2.77 13.45
CA LEU A 32 -21.43 3.68 14.00
C LEU A 32 -20.79 4.75 14.91
N ASN A 33 -19.78 4.37 15.67
CA ASN A 33 -19.14 5.23 16.65
C ASN A 33 -17.62 5.11 16.51
N TYR A 34 -17.00 6.15 15.96
CA TYR A 34 -15.55 6.24 15.85
C TYR A 34 -14.93 6.84 17.11
N PRO A 35 -13.74 6.40 17.55
CA PRO A 35 -12.98 7.10 18.57
C PRO A 35 -12.62 8.50 18.05
N ARG A 36 -12.81 9.53 18.89
CA ARG A 36 -12.59 10.94 18.53
C ARG A 36 -11.54 11.60 19.41
N THR A 37 -10.76 12.50 18.83
CA THR A 37 -9.94 13.45 19.59
C THR A 37 -10.74 14.70 19.96
N GLN A 38 -10.37 15.37 21.05
CA GLN A 38 -11.10 16.54 21.57
C GLN A 38 -10.73 17.86 20.89
N THR A 39 -9.47 17.98 20.45
CA THR A 39 -8.92 19.21 19.88
C THR A 39 -7.99 18.91 18.71
N ILE A 40 -7.81 19.91 17.84
CA ILE A 40 -6.78 19.92 16.80
C ILE A 40 -5.51 20.53 17.39
N ARG A 41 -4.40 19.81 17.29
CA ARG A 41 -3.07 20.26 17.73
C ARG A 41 -2.38 20.96 16.57
N ALA A 42 -2.68 22.25 16.39
CA ALA A 42 -2.23 23.05 15.24
C ALA A 42 -0.71 23.00 15.00
N GLY A 43 0.12 23.08 16.05
CA GLY A 43 1.58 23.01 15.92
C GLY A 43 2.08 21.63 15.45
N TRP A 44 1.44 20.55 15.92
CA TRP A 44 1.75 19.19 15.46
C TRP A 44 1.27 19.00 14.01
N LEU A 45 0.09 19.52 13.66
CA LEU A 45 -0.46 19.46 12.31
C LEU A 45 0.42 20.20 11.30
N LEU A 46 0.87 21.41 11.63
CA LEU A 46 1.76 22.20 10.78
C LEU A 46 3.07 21.45 10.50
N ARG A 47 3.68 20.83 11.52
CA ARG A 47 4.89 20.01 11.34
C ARG A 47 4.66 18.84 10.38
N ARG A 48 3.54 18.12 10.51
CA ARG A 48 3.19 17.03 9.59
C ARG A 48 2.95 17.53 8.17
N VAL A 49 2.31 18.68 7.99
CA VAL A 49 2.09 19.29 6.67
C VAL A 49 3.42 19.70 6.01
N LEU A 50 4.33 20.33 6.75
CA LEU A 50 5.67 20.68 6.24
C LEU A 50 6.46 19.42 5.84
N GLU A 51 6.41 18.39 6.67
CA GLU A 51 7.05 17.11 6.40
C GLU A 51 6.47 16.42 5.15
N PHE A 52 5.14 16.48 4.97
CA PHE A 52 4.48 16.00 3.75
C PHE A 52 5.03 16.70 2.50
N LEU A 53 5.15 18.03 2.53
CA LEU A 53 5.64 18.81 1.39
C LEU A 53 7.11 18.49 1.08
N VAL A 54 7.99 18.51 2.09
CA VAL A 54 9.43 18.25 1.92
C VAL A 54 9.67 16.85 1.37
N LEU A 55 9.03 15.83 1.95
CA LEU A 55 9.21 14.45 1.51
C LEU A 55 8.59 14.19 0.12
N SER A 56 7.50 14.89 -0.23
CA SER A 56 6.93 14.82 -1.58
C SER A 56 7.88 15.41 -2.63
N ILE A 57 8.52 16.53 -2.32
CA ILE A 57 9.56 17.12 -3.18
C ILE A 57 10.77 16.18 -3.30
N LEU A 58 11.18 15.53 -2.20
CA LEU A 58 12.26 14.54 -2.22
C LEU A 58 11.93 13.35 -3.13
N ILE A 59 10.72 12.78 -3.00
CA ILE A 59 10.25 11.69 -3.87
C ILE A 59 10.30 12.12 -5.35
N TRP A 60 9.79 13.31 -5.65
CA TRP A 60 9.82 13.87 -7.01
C TRP A 60 11.26 14.02 -7.52
N GLY A 61 12.15 14.60 -6.71
CA GLY A 61 13.56 14.78 -7.04
C GLY A 61 14.28 13.46 -7.34
N ILE A 62 14.11 12.45 -6.49
CA ILE A 62 14.70 11.11 -6.72
C ILE A 62 14.14 10.48 -7.99
N SER A 63 12.82 10.62 -8.21
CA SER A 63 12.15 10.05 -9.37
C SER A 63 12.65 10.66 -10.68
N VAL A 64 12.80 11.99 -10.74
CA VAL A 64 13.27 12.70 -11.94
C VAL A 64 14.77 12.50 -12.17
N GLN A 65 15.59 12.55 -11.12
CA GLN A 65 17.06 12.51 -11.26
C GLN A 65 17.63 11.10 -11.41
N TYR A 66 17.05 10.09 -10.76
CA TYR A 66 17.62 8.74 -10.70
C TYR A 66 16.75 7.70 -11.40
N ILE A 67 15.44 7.69 -11.19
CA ILE A 67 14.56 6.66 -11.75
C ILE A 67 14.33 6.90 -13.25
N LEU A 68 13.91 8.11 -13.63
CA LEU A 68 13.53 8.45 -15.00
C LEU A 68 14.65 8.19 -16.02
N PRO A 69 15.92 8.58 -15.80
CA PRO A 69 16.98 8.37 -16.79
C PRO A 69 17.34 6.89 -16.98
N ILE A 70 17.24 6.07 -15.93
CA ILE A 70 17.48 4.62 -16.04
C ILE A 70 16.38 4.01 -16.90
N VAL A 71 15.14 4.34 -16.58
CA VAL A 71 13.95 3.76 -17.16
C VAL A 71 13.75 4.18 -18.63
N GLN A 72 14.08 5.42 -18.99
CA GLN A 72 14.07 5.90 -20.39
C GLN A 72 15.01 5.16 -21.33
N LYS A 73 16.15 4.69 -20.82
CA LYS A 73 17.16 3.98 -21.62
C LYS A 73 16.93 2.45 -21.65
N THR A 74 15.92 1.95 -20.94
CA THR A 74 15.67 0.51 -20.81
C THR A 74 15.04 -0.14 -22.05
N PRO A 75 14.16 0.52 -22.84
CA PRO A 75 13.60 -0.10 -24.04
C PRO A 75 14.66 -0.60 -25.04
N ASP A 76 15.74 0.16 -25.22
CA ASP A 76 16.87 -0.22 -26.08
C ASP A 76 17.52 -1.53 -25.62
N ALA A 77 17.66 -1.72 -24.29
CA ALA A 77 18.25 -2.91 -23.68
C ALA A 77 17.45 -4.19 -23.93
N ILE A 78 16.12 -4.08 -23.92
CA ILE A 78 15.20 -5.21 -24.06
C ILE A 78 15.14 -5.66 -25.52
N ARG A 79 15.19 -4.72 -26.46
CA ARG A 79 15.18 -4.99 -27.90
C ARG A 79 16.40 -5.80 -28.35
N ASP A 80 17.55 -5.55 -27.73
CA ASP A 80 18.81 -6.22 -28.07
C ASP A 80 18.97 -7.61 -27.43
N GLY A 81 17.99 -8.06 -26.63
CA GLY A 81 17.99 -9.39 -26.01
C GLY A 81 19.10 -9.61 -24.96
N ASN A 82 19.72 -8.54 -24.47
CA ASN A 82 20.84 -8.62 -23.54
C ASN A 82 20.37 -8.74 -22.08
N TRP A 83 20.15 -9.98 -21.64
CA TRP A 83 19.72 -10.29 -20.28
C TRP A 83 20.66 -9.78 -19.17
N GLY A 84 21.97 -9.76 -19.42
CA GLY A 84 22.95 -9.23 -18.47
C GLY A 84 22.78 -7.73 -18.25
N TYR A 85 22.56 -7.00 -19.34
CA TYR A 85 22.30 -5.56 -19.29
C TYR A 85 20.95 -5.21 -18.65
N LEU A 86 19.92 -6.05 -18.87
CA LEU A 86 18.62 -5.92 -18.19
C LEU A 86 18.76 -6.12 -16.67
N LEU A 87 19.53 -7.13 -16.25
CA LEU A 87 19.80 -7.39 -14.84
C LEU A 87 20.56 -6.23 -14.19
N GLU A 88 21.59 -5.71 -14.85
CA GLU A 88 22.34 -4.53 -14.39
C GLU A 88 21.41 -3.33 -14.16
N ARG A 89 20.49 -3.07 -15.10
CA ARG A 89 19.51 -1.98 -15.00
C ARG A 89 18.50 -2.19 -13.89
N LEU A 90 18.00 -3.42 -13.73
CA LEU A 90 17.11 -3.76 -12.62
C LEU A 90 17.78 -3.49 -11.28
N LEU A 91 19.05 -3.90 -11.12
CA LEU A 91 19.82 -3.65 -9.90
C LEU A 91 20.05 -2.16 -9.67
N LYS A 92 20.44 -1.39 -10.70
CA LYS A 92 20.57 0.08 -10.62
C LYS A 92 19.26 0.78 -10.25
N LEU A 93 18.13 0.27 -10.74
CA LEU A 93 16.80 0.81 -10.44
C LEU A 93 16.33 0.44 -9.03
N SER A 94 16.71 -0.73 -8.52
CA SER A 94 16.20 -1.28 -7.25
C SER A 94 16.42 -0.36 -6.05
N ALA A 95 17.60 0.24 -5.92
CA ALA A 95 17.92 1.13 -4.81
C ALA A 95 17.08 2.43 -4.82
N PRO A 96 17.12 3.29 -5.87
CA PRO A 96 16.33 4.52 -5.88
C PRO A 96 14.82 4.24 -5.84
N ASN A 97 14.37 3.15 -6.45
CA ASN A 97 12.97 2.72 -6.38
C ASN A 97 12.56 2.33 -4.95
N LEU A 98 13.40 1.56 -4.24
CA LEU A 98 13.14 1.20 -2.83
C LEU A 98 13.09 2.44 -1.94
N TYR A 99 13.99 3.41 -2.13
CA TYR A 99 13.94 4.68 -1.39
C TYR A 99 12.63 5.43 -1.63
N VAL A 100 12.22 5.60 -2.90
CA VAL A 100 10.94 6.24 -3.23
C VAL A 100 9.76 5.49 -2.63
N TRP A 101 9.77 4.16 -2.68
CA TRP A 101 8.70 3.33 -2.11
C TRP A 101 8.62 3.46 -0.59
N LEU A 102 9.75 3.45 0.13
CA LEU A 102 9.80 3.61 1.58
C LEU A 102 9.39 5.02 2.03
N THR A 103 9.89 6.05 1.34
CA THR A 103 9.48 7.43 1.61
C THR A 103 8.01 7.63 1.29
N GLY A 104 7.52 7.08 0.17
CA GLY A 104 6.11 7.12 -0.21
C GLY A 104 5.21 6.41 0.80
N PHE A 105 5.64 5.25 1.30
CA PHE A 105 4.96 4.55 2.40
C PHE A 105 4.81 5.47 3.62
N TYR A 106 5.90 6.07 4.07
CA TYR A 106 5.88 6.96 5.23
C TYR A 106 5.02 8.21 4.98
N VAL A 107 5.15 8.85 3.81
CA VAL A 107 4.36 10.03 3.43
C VAL A 107 2.86 9.74 3.43
N ILE A 108 2.44 8.59 2.90
CA ILE A 108 1.02 8.23 2.83
C ILE A 108 0.51 7.75 4.19
N PHE A 109 1.08 6.67 4.72
CA PHE A 109 0.52 5.96 5.87
C PHE A 109 0.85 6.61 7.20
N HIS A 110 2.02 7.23 7.32
CA HIS A 110 2.40 7.92 8.55
C HIS A 110 2.02 9.39 8.52
N VAL A 111 2.34 10.14 7.47
CA VAL A 111 2.13 11.59 7.47
C VAL A 111 0.71 11.97 7.05
N TYR A 112 0.31 11.61 5.83
CA TYR A 112 -0.98 12.02 5.24
C TYR A 112 -2.19 11.49 6.02
N LEU A 113 -2.23 10.19 6.35
CA LEU A 113 -3.35 9.63 7.13
C LEU A 113 -3.44 10.23 8.54
N ASN A 114 -2.32 10.63 9.14
CA ASN A 114 -2.32 11.31 10.44
C ASN A 114 -2.76 12.78 10.34
N ILE A 115 -2.42 13.48 9.25
CA ILE A 115 -2.99 14.80 8.92
C ILE A 115 -4.52 14.67 8.78
N LEU A 116 -4.97 13.71 7.98
CA LEU A 116 -6.40 13.47 7.76
C LEU A 116 -7.11 13.11 9.06
N ALA A 117 -6.52 12.27 9.91
CA ALA A 117 -7.04 11.97 11.24
C ALA A 117 -7.16 13.21 12.12
N GLU A 118 -6.16 14.09 12.12
CA GLU A 118 -6.20 15.29 12.96
C GLU A 118 -7.32 16.24 12.50
N VAL A 119 -7.40 16.51 11.19
CA VAL A 119 -8.43 17.39 10.60
C VAL A 119 -9.84 16.83 10.80
N THR A 120 -9.98 15.50 10.76
CA THR A 120 -11.26 14.82 10.98
C THR A 120 -11.51 14.45 12.44
N TYR A 121 -10.67 14.85 13.39
CA TYR A 121 -10.78 14.47 14.81
C TYR A 121 -10.83 12.95 15.03
N SER A 122 -10.21 12.14 14.18
CA SER A 122 -10.11 10.69 14.35
C SER A 122 -9.09 10.32 15.43
N GLY A 123 -9.54 9.48 16.36
CA GLY A 123 -8.72 8.91 17.43
C GLY A 123 -8.03 7.59 17.04
N ASP A 124 -8.56 6.83 16.07
CA ASP A 124 -7.88 5.63 15.56
C ASP A 124 -6.82 6.08 14.53
N ARG A 125 -5.56 5.80 14.87
CA ARG A 125 -4.37 6.19 14.10
C ARG A 125 -3.45 5.02 13.80
N LEU A 126 -3.93 3.79 14.02
CA LEU A 126 -3.16 2.57 13.75
C LEU A 126 -3.32 2.17 12.28
N TYR A 127 -2.50 2.77 11.42
CA TYR A 127 -2.56 2.55 9.97
C TYR A 127 -1.64 1.45 9.46
N TYR A 128 -0.60 1.10 10.22
CA TYR A 128 0.36 0.06 9.89
C TYR A 128 0.99 -0.52 11.18
N GLY A 129 1.49 -1.76 11.10
CA GLY A 129 2.28 -2.42 12.15
C GLY A 129 3.78 -2.41 11.82
N ASP A 130 4.58 -3.15 12.57
CA ASP A 130 6.04 -3.28 12.40
C ASP A 130 6.43 -4.23 11.25
N TRP A 131 5.87 -3.97 10.07
CA TRP A 131 6.00 -4.80 8.88
C TRP A 131 7.45 -4.92 8.37
N TRP A 132 8.35 -4.00 8.71
CA TRP A 132 9.77 -4.05 8.34
C TRP A 132 10.52 -5.21 9.03
N ASN A 133 10.00 -5.70 10.17
CA ASN A 133 10.50 -6.86 10.89
C ASN A 133 9.91 -8.19 10.37
N ALA A 134 9.16 -8.16 9.26
CA ALA A 134 8.52 -9.35 8.71
C ALA A 134 9.54 -10.46 8.41
N THR A 135 9.32 -11.64 8.99
CA THR A 135 10.07 -12.88 8.65
C THR A 135 9.31 -13.76 7.66
N THR A 136 8.08 -13.37 7.31
CA THR A 136 7.24 -14.04 6.31
C THR A 136 6.48 -12.97 5.52
N LEU A 137 6.22 -13.23 4.23
CA LEU A 137 5.41 -12.30 3.42
C LEU A 137 3.97 -12.22 3.90
N GLU A 138 3.45 -13.29 4.48
CA GLU A 138 2.11 -13.29 5.08
C GLU A 138 1.98 -12.22 6.18
N TYR A 139 3.00 -12.10 7.02
CA TYR A 139 3.04 -11.09 8.08
C TYR A 139 3.14 -9.68 7.49
N PHE A 140 3.97 -9.46 6.47
CA PHE A 140 4.06 -8.18 5.77
C PHE A 140 2.71 -7.73 5.22
N TRP A 141 2.03 -8.58 4.43
CA TRP A 141 0.76 -8.24 3.78
C TRP A 141 -0.38 -7.93 4.76
N LYS A 142 -0.29 -8.43 6.00
CA LYS A 142 -1.25 -8.13 7.09
C LYS A 142 -0.95 -6.83 7.83
N ASN A 143 0.30 -6.37 7.84
CA ASN A 143 0.74 -5.27 8.71
C ASN A 143 1.15 -3.99 7.96
N TRP A 144 1.38 -4.04 6.65
CA TRP A 144 1.84 -2.85 5.92
C TRP A 144 0.74 -1.78 5.78
N ASN A 145 -0.50 -2.18 5.44
CA ASN A 145 -1.62 -1.27 5.20
C ASN A 145 -2.87 -1.80 5.93
N LEU A 146 -3.01 -1.42 7.19
CA LEU A 146 -4.10 -1.89 8.04
C LEU A 146 -5.49 -1.42 7.56
N PRO A 147 -5.69 -0.19 7.04
CA PRO A 147 -6.98 0.21 6.49
C PRO A 147 -7.49 -0.74 5.39
N VAL A 148 -6.64 -1.06 4.40
CA VAL A 148 -7.01 -1.98 3.32
C VAL A 148 -7.10 -3.41 3.83
N HIS A 149 -6.19 -3.84 4.71
CA HIS A 149 -6.25 -5.17 5.30
C HIS A 149 -7.57 -5.40 6.06
N ARG A 150 -7.97 -4.48 6.93
CA ARG A 150 -9.24 -4.54 7.67
C ARG A 150 -10.43 -4.54 6.72
N TRP A 151 -10.39 -3.75 5.65
CA TRP A 151 -11.44 -3.73 4.63
C TRP A 151 -11.56 -5.08 3.91
N LEU A 152 -10.45 -5.64 3.42
CA LEU A 152 -10.43 -6.95 2.78
C LEU A 152 -10.91 -8.06 3.73
N VAL A 153 -10.54 -7.99 5.01
CA VAL A 153 -11.00 -8.97 6.01
C VAL A 153 -12.51 -8.87 6.22
N ASN A 154 -13.04 -7.66 6.44
CA ASN A 154 -14.44 -7.45 6.80
C ASN A 154 -15.40 -7.62 5.63
N TYR A 155 -15.00 -7.23 4.42
CA TYR A 155 -15.90 -7.17 3.26
C TYR A 155 -15.66 -8.26 2.21
N VAL A 156 -14.52 -8.97 2.26
CA VAL A 156 -14.21 -10.05 1.31
C VAL A 156 -14.00 -11.36 2.05
N TYR A 157 -13.03 -11.44 2.96
CA TYR A 157 -12.62 -12.70 3.59
C TYR A 157 -13.71 -13.29 4.49
N ILE A 158 -14.19 -12.54 5.50
CA ILE A 158 -15.21 -13.04 6.44
C ILE A 158 -16.52 -13.39 5.72
N PRO A 159 -17.08 -12.53 4.84
CA PRO A 159 -18.27 -12.89 4.06
C PRO A 159 -18.07 -14.13 3.18
N SER A 160 -16.88 -14.31 2.58
CA SER A 160 -16.58 -15.52 1.81
C SER A 160 -16.65 -16.79 2.66
N LEU A 161 -16.10 -16.74 3.89
CA LEU A 161 -16.19 -17.86 4.82
C LEU A 161 -17.64 -18.11 5.27
N GLN A 162 -18.41 -17.06 5.52
CA GLN A 162 -19.84 -17.16 5.87
C GLN A 162 -20.69 -17.72 4.73
N ALA A 163 -20.29 -17.47 3.47
CA ALA A 163 -20.90 -18.06 2.28
C ALA A 163 -20.52 -19.53 2.05
N GLY A 164 -19.69 -20.12 2.93
CA GLY A 164 -19.30 -21.54 2.86
C GLY A 164 -18.04 -21.82 2.02
N PHE A 165 -17.33 -20.79 1.53
CA PHE A 165 -16.07 -21.03 0.82
C PHE A 165 -14.98 -21.56 1.76
N PRO A 166 -14.15 -22.53 1.32
CA PRO A 166 -13.02 -22.98 2.11
C PRO A 166 -11.97 -21.86 2.24
N LYS A 167 -11.21 -21.87 3.33
CA LYS A 167 -10.24 -20.81 3.67
C LYS A 167 -9.31 -20.46 2.50
N TRP A 168 -8.82 -21.45 1.77
CA TRP A 168 -7.90 -21.22 0.66
C TRP A 168 -8.56 -20.45 -0.51
N VAL A 169 -9.85 -20.67 -0.79
CA VAL A 169 -10.59 -19.91 -1.80
C VAL A 169 -10.79 -18.47 -1.32
N ALA A 170 -11.16 -18.27 -0.06
CA ALA A 170 -11.29 -16.93 0.52
C ALA A 170 -9.96 -16.15 0.45
N TYR A 171 -8.83 -16.82 0.70
CA TYR A 171 -7.49 -16.21 0.51
C TYR A 171 -7.25 -15.82 -0.96
N VAL A 172 -7.54 -16.70 -1.92
CA VAL A 172 -7.36 -16.39 -3.35
C VAL A 172 -8.25 -15.22 -3.78
N LEU A 173 -9.50 -15.15 -3.30
CA LEU A 173 -10.41 -14.05 -3.59
C LEU A 173 -9.88 -12.70 -3.07
N VAL A 174 -9.32 -12.67 -1.86
CA VAL A 174 -8.67 -11.47 -1.30
C VAL A 174 -7.51 -11.01 -2.19
N PHE A 175 -6.66 -11.94 -2.63
CA PHE A 175 -5.56 -11.61 -3.54
C PHE A 175 -6.05 -11.18 -4.92
N PHE A 176 -7.13 -11.80 -5.44
CA PHE A 176 -7.73 -11.41 -6.72
C PHE A 176 -8.26 -9.97 -6.68
N VAL A 177 -9.07 -9.63 -5.67
CA VAL A 177 -9.60 -8.26 -5.49
C VAL A 177 -8.44 -7.27 -5.37
N SER A 178 -7.43 -7.59 -4.56
CA SER A 178 -6.23 -6.77 -4.42
C SER A 178 -5.50 -6.58 -5.75
N ALA A 179 -5.29 -7.65 -6.52
CA ALA A 179 -4.60 -7.62 -7.81
C ALA A 179 -5.34 -6.74 -8.84
N VAL A 180 -6.68 -6.78 -8.86
CA VAL A 180 -7.49 -5.89 -9.71
C VAL A 180 -7.27 -4.42 -9.34
N PHE A 181 -7.32 -4.06 -8.06
CA PHE A 181 -7.08 -2.68 -7.64
C PHE A 181 -5.65 -2.20 -7.95
N HIS A 182 -4.64 -3.06 -7.75
CA HIS A 182 -3.26 -2.72 -8.11
C HIS A 182 -3.11 -2.50 -9.62
N GLU A 183 -3.70 -3.37 -10.45
CA GLU A 183 -3.72 -3.16 -11.90
C GLU A 183 -4.40 -1.86 -12.27
N LEU A 184 -5.57 -1.54 -11.71
CA LEU A 184 -6.30 -0.31 -12.03
C LEU A 184 -5.48 0.93 -11.67
N ILE A 185 -4.86 0.95 -10.49
CA ILE A 185 -4.04 2.09 -10.05
C ILE A 185 -2.86 2.29 -10.99
N VAL A 186 -2.14 1.20 -11.29
CA VAL A 186 -0.96 1.26 -12.18
C VAL A 186 -1.38 1.57 -13.61
N ALA A 187 -2.46 0.98 -14.10
CA ALA A 187 -2.96 1.21 -15.46
C ALA A 187 -3.42 2.65 -15.68
N VAL A 188 -4.04 3.28 -14.68
CA VAL A 188 -4.39 4.71 -14.73
C VAL A 188 -3.13 5.58 -14.68
N ALA A 189 -2.17 5.27 -13.81
CA ALA A 189 -0.93 6.04 -13.69
C ALA A 189 -0.09 6.02 -14.97
N PHE A 190 0.04 4.83 -15.60
CA PHE A 190 0.79 4.64 -16.84
C PHE A 190 -0.07 4.78 -18.10
N LYS A 191 -1.40 4.94 -17.98
CA LYS A 191 -2.35 4.98 -19.11
C LYS A 191 -2.26 3.72 -20.00
N THR A 192 -2.00 2.55 -19.42
CA THR A 192 -1.83 1.28 -20.16
C THR A 192 -2.33 0.09 -19.34
N LEU A 193 -3.12 -0.79 -19.96
CA LEU A 193 -3.62 -2.02 -19.32
C LEU A 193 -2.83 -3.23 -19.82
N ARG A 194 -1.99 -3.81 -18.96
CA ARG A 194 -1.04 -4.88 -19.36
C ARG A 194 -1.03 -6.10 -18.44
N LEU A 195 -1.67 -6.02 -17.26
CA LEU A 195 -1.79 -7.10 -16.28
C LEU A 195 -0.47 -7.51 -15.61
N TRP A 196 0.61 -6.73 -15.74
CA TRP A 196 1.88 -7.02 -15.06
C TRP A 196 1.74 -6.88 -13.54
N ALA A 197 1.07 -5.83 -13.06
CA ALA A 197 0.82 -5.63 -11.63
C ALA A 197 -0.14 -6.69 -11.08
N PHE A 198 -1.16 -7.05 -11.87
CA PHE A 198 -2.05 -8.16 -11.55
C PHE A 198 -1.30 -9.48 -11.32
N TRP A 199 -0.47 -9.91 -12.28
CA TRP A 199 0.29 -11.15 -12.16
C TRP A 199 1.35 -11.09 -11.07
N ALA A 200 2.01 -9.94 -10.88
CA ALA A 200 2.95 -9.73 -9.78
C ALA A 200 2.30 -9.95 -8.41
N MET A 201 1.06 -9.49 -8.23
CA MET A 201 0.28 -9.75 -6.99
C MET A 201 -0.09 -11.23 -6.84
N PHE A 202 -0.45 -11.92 -7.92
CA PHE A 202 -0.74 -13.36 -7.88
C PHE A 202 0.48 -14.21 -7.56
N LEU A 203 1.65 -13.83 -8.08
CA LEU A 203 2.93 -14.49 -7.79
C LEU A 203 3.35 -14.36 -6.32
N GLN A 204 2.75 -13.46 -5.55
CA GLN A 204 2.96 -13.40 -4.10
C GLN A 204 2.37 -14.62 -3.38
N ILE A 205 1.31 -15.25 -3.90
CA ILE A 205 0.66 -16.40 -3.27
C ILE A 205 1.62 -17.60 -3.10
N PRO A 206 2.33 -18.08 -4.14
CA PRO A 206 3.33 -19.13 -3.98
C PRO A 206 4.51 -18.67 -3.10
N LEU A 207 4.94 -17.40 -3.23
CA LEU A 207 6.06 -16.87 -2.43
C LEU A 207 5.72 -16.80 -0.92
N ILE A 208 4.47 -16.52 -0.58
CA ILE A 208 3.94 -16.60 0.78
C ILE A 208 4.03 -18.03 1.30
N ARG A 209 3.69 -19.04 0.51
CA ARG A 209 3.82 -20.45 0.93
C ARG A 209 5.28 -20.83 1.17
N LEU A 210 6.20 -20.39 0.31
CA LEU A 210 7.63 -20.65 0.46
C LEU A 210 8.19 -20.01 1.73
N THR A 211 7.80 -18.76 2.02
CA THR A 211 8.30 -18.00 3.19
C THR A 211 7.68 -18.43 4.51
N ARG A 212 6.73 -19.37 4.54
CA ARG A 212 6.20 -19.91 5.82
C ARG A 212 7.26 -20.66 6.62
N GLY A 213 8.16 -21.38 5.94
CA GLY A 213 9.24 -22.12 6.57
C GLY A 213 10.30 -21.25 7.23
N THR A 214 10.38 -19.96 6.87
CA THR A 214 11.38 -19.02 7.40
C THR A 214 10.88 -18.21 8.59
N LYS A 215 9.70 -18.55 9.14
CA LYS A 215 9.12 -17.84 10.28
C LYS A 215 10.11 -17.79 11.45
N GLY A 216 10.35 -16.60 11.99
CA GLY A 216 11.28 -16.37 13.11
C GLY A 216 12.76 -16.36 12.74
N HIS A 217 13.13 -16.59 11.48
CA HIS A 217 14.52 -16.60 11.03
C HIS A 217 14.87 -15.32 10.27
N ALA A 218 16.11 -14.84 10.43
CA ALA A 218 16.62 -13.67 9.72
C ALA A 218 16.61 -13.86 8.19
N ALA A 219 16.81 -15.09 7.71
CA ALA A 219 16.72 -15.43 6.29
C ALA A 219 15.35 -15.04 5.68
N GLY A 220 14.26 -15.19 6.43
CA GLY A 220 12.93 -14.78 5.98
C GLY A 220 12.81 -13.27 5.80
N ASN A 221 13.46 -12.49 6.66
CA ASN A 221 13.51 -11.03 6.54
C ASN A 221 14.36 -10.58 5.35
N ILE A 222 15.48 -11.27 5.06
CA ILE A 222 16.29 -11.02 3.86
C ILE A 222 15.48 -11.28 2.60
N VAL A 223 14.80 -12.43 2.50
CA VAL A 223 13.93 -12.77 1.36
C VAL A 223 12.82 -11.73 1.20
N PHE A 224 12.22 -11.29 2.29
CA PHE A 224 11.23 -10.23 2.31
C PHE A 224 11.76 -8.92 1.70
N TRP A 225 12.90 -8.41 2.19
CA TRP A 225 13.48 -7.17 1.67
C TRP A 225 13.91 -7.27 0.22
N LEU A 226 14.51 -8.39 -0.19
CA LEU A 226 14.85 -8.64 -1.60
C LEU A 226 13.60 -8.66 -2.49
N SER A 227 12.50 -9.26 -2.02
CA SER A 227 11.26 -9.32 -2.79
C SER A 227 10.66 -7.92 -3.04
N ILE A 228 10.70 -7.01 -2.05
CA ILE A 228 10.24 -5.63 -2.23
C ILE A 228 11.19 -4.87 -3.16
N ALA A 229 12.50 -4.93 -2.88
CA ALA A 229 13.50 -4.16 -3.62
C ALA A 229 13.51 -4.50 -5.11
N LEU A 230 13.51 -5.80 -5.44
CA LEU A 230 13.57 -6.27 -6.83
C LEU A 230 12.20 -6.31 -7.49
N GLY A 231 11.16 -6.75 -6.77
CA GLY A 231 9.82 -6.92 -7.33
C GLY A 231 9.17 -5.60 -7.77
N GLN A 232 9.29 -4.55 -6.96
CA GLN A 232 8.77 -3.22 -7.30
C GLN A 232 9.54 -2.61 -8.49
N ALA A 233 10.87 -2.69 -8.47
CA ALA A 233 11.72 -2.17 -9.54
C ALA A 233 11.44 -2.88 -10.87
N PHE A 234 11.24 -4.20 -10.84
CA PHE A 234 10.85 -4.99 -12.00
C PHE A 234 9.51 -4.51 -12.57
N CYS A 235 8.49 -4.30 -11.72
CA CYS A 235 7.19 -3.80 -12.18
C CYS A 235 7.30 -2.43 -12.87
N VAL A 236 8.01 -1.47 -12.27
CA VAL A 236 8.22 -0.14 -12.85
C VAL A 236 8.93 -0.23 -14.21
N MET A 237 9.95 -1.06 -14.29
CA MET A 237 10.70 -1.30 -15.53
C MET A 237 9.82 -1.86 -16.65
N MET A 238 8.95 -2.82 -16.31
CA MET A 238 8.02 -3.44 -17.28
C MET A 238 6.95 -2.46 -17.77
N TYR A 239 6.33 -1.67 -16.89
CA TYR A 239 5.27 -0.74 -17.31
C TYR A 239 5.79 0.41 -18.17
N TYR A 240 6.98 0.92 -17.89
CA TYR A 240 7.52 2.03 -18.66
C TYR A 240 7.96 1.64 -20.07
N ASN A 241 8.48 0.42 -20.24
CA ASN A 241 8.95 -0.06 -21.55
C ASN A 241 7.86 0.00 -22.62
N TYR A 242 6.62 -0.35 -22.26
CA TYR A 242 5.50 -0.46 -23.21
C TYR A 242 4.69 0.83 -23.40
N ASN A 243 5.07 1.93 -22.76
CA ASN A 243 4.47 3.25 -22.98
C ASN A 243 5.13 4.04 -24.11
N ILE A 244 6.28 3.58 -24.60
CA ILE A 244 7.07 4.26 -25.65
C ILE A 244 7.02 3.48 -26.98
N SER A 245 6.46 2.27 -26.98
CA SER A 245 6.16 1.46 -28.17
C SER A 245 4.74 1.69 -28.67
#